data_AF-A0A3M2DM31-F1
#
_entry.id   AF-A0A3M2DM31-F1
#
_cell.length_a   1.000
_cell.length_b   1.000
_cell.length_c   1.000
_cell.angle_alpha   90.00
_cell.angle_beta   90.00
_cell.angle_gamma   90.00
#
_symmetry.space_group_name_H-M   'P 1'
#
loop_
_entity.id
_entity.type
_entity.pdbx_description
1 polymer ?
#
loop_
_entity_poly.entity_id
_entity_poly.type
_entity_poly.pdbx_seq_one_letter_code
_entity_poly.pdbx_strand_id
1 'polypeptide(L)'
;MDWPKPVFTALPPLSLYVHVPWCVRKCPYCDFNSHEQSGDLPEQSYLQALQSDLELSLPLIWGRPIVSIFIGGGTPSLLRGQFYHELLSMIR
;
A
#
# COMPACT_ATOMS: atom_id res chain seq x y z
N MET A 1 0.47 27.17 23.94
CA MET A 1 -0.65 26.22 23.79
C MET A 1 -0.18 24.88 24.31
N ASP A 2 -0.46 24.60 25.59
CA ASP A 2 -0.14 23.29 26.18
C ASP A 2 -1.31 22.34 25.92
N TRP A 3 -1.19 21.52 24.88
CA TRP A 3 -2.16 20.47 24.57
C TRP A 3 -1.78 19.20 25.36
N PRO A 4 -2.72 18.58 26.08
CA PRO A 4 -2.45 17.32 26.76
C PRO A 4 -2.11 16.24 25.73
N LYS A 5 -0.87 15.73 25.79
CA LYS A 5 -0.46 14.63 24.93
C LYS A 5 -1.08 13.33 25.47
N PRO A 6 -1.82 12.58 24.64
CA PRO A 6 -2.32 11.27 25.06
C PRO A 6 -1.15 10.34 25.37
N VAL A 7 -1.27 9.59 26.47
CA VAL A 7 -0.34 8.50 26.82
C VAL A 7 -0.99 7.20 26.38
N PHE A 8 -0.45 6.59 25.33
CA PHE A 8 -0.92 5.30 24.83
C PHE A 8 -0.25 4.16 25.60
N THR A 9 -1.04 3.22 26.12
CA THR A 9 -0.57 2.00 26.79
C THR A 9 -0.36 0.84 25.82
N ALA A 10 -0.82 0.98 24.58
CA ALA A 10 -0.66 0.03 23.50
C ALA A 10 -0.63 0.75 22.15
N LEU A 11 -0.14 0.08 21.10
CA LEU A 11 -0.22 0.60 19.73
C LEU A 11 -1.68 0.63 19.25
N PRO A 12 -2.05 1.59 18.39
CA PRO A 12 -3.38 1.61 17.76
C PRO A 12 -3.61 0.37 16.89
N PRO A 13 -4.84 0.07 16.45
CA PRO A 13 -5.10 -1.00 15.47
C PRO A 13 -4.22 -0.87 14.21
N LEU A 14 -3.77 -2.00 13.66
CA LEU A 14 -2.90 -2.00 12.48
C LEU A 14 -3.75 -1.90 11.21
N SER A 15 -3.42 -0.94 10.36
CA SER A 15 -4.02 -0.77 9.04
C SER A 15 -2.92 -0.76 7.99
N LEU A 16 -3.19 -1.33 6.83
CA LEU A 16 -2.23 -1.42 5.72
C LEU A 16 -2.60 -0.43 4.62
N TYR A 17 -1.61 0.29 4.10
CA TYR A 17 -1.74 1.09 2.88
C TYR A 17 -0.82 0.54 1.80
N VAL A 18 -1.38 0.21 0.64
CA VAL A 18 -0.63 -0.26 -0.53
C VAL A 18 -0.65 0.84 -1.59
N HIS A 19 0.53 1.32 -1.95
CA HIS A 19 0.69 2.47 -2.84
C HIS A 19 0.94 2.05 -4.29
N VAL A 20 -0.03 2.24 -5.18
CA VAL A 20 0.09 2.00 -6.62
C VAL A 20 0.68 3.23 -7.32
N PRO A 21 1.88 3.16 -7.93
CA PRO A 21 2.57 4.34 -8.44
C PRO A 21 2.26 4.67 -9.92
N TRP A 22 1.25 4.08 -10.55
CA TRP A 22 0.99 4.26 -11.99
C TRP A 22 -0.34 4.93 -12.30
N CYS A 23 -0.34 5.77 -13.33
CA CYS A 23 -1.51 6.38 -13.95
C CYS A 23 -1.44 6.19 -15.48
N VAL A 24 -2.58 6.16 -16.16
CA VAL A 24 -2.63 6.23 -17.64
C VAL A 24 -2.10 7.57 -18.14
N ARG A 25 -2.35 8.64 -17.36
CA ARG A 25 -1.83 9.98 -17.58
C ARG A 25 -1.61 10.66 -16.24
N LYS A 26 -0.53 11.42 -16.09
CA LYS A 26 -0.35 12.27 -14.91
C LYS A 26 -1.16 13.57 -15.07
N CYS A 27 -2.12 13.81 -14.16
CA CYS A 27 -2.88 15.06 -14.17
C CYS A 27 -1.97 16.26 -13.82
N PRO A 28 -2.17 17.44 -14.44
CA PRO A 28 -1.33 18.62 -14.18
C PRO A 28 -1.35 19.11 -12.72
N TYR A 29 -2.40 18.77 -11.97
CA TYR A 29 -2.57 19.12 -10.55
C TYR A 29 -2.15 18.00 -9.60
N CYS A 30 -1.75 16.82 -10.09
CA CYS A 30 -1.49 15.65 -9.25
C CYS A 30 -0.12 15.76 -8.58
N ASP A 31 -0.12 15.82 -7.24
CA ASP A 31 1.06 15.80 -6.39
C ASP A 31 1.37 14.42 -5.79
N PHE A 32 0.49 13.42 -6.00
CA PHE A 32 0.76 12.05 -5.60
C PHE A 32 2.02 11.52 -6.29
N ASN A 33 2.81 10.75 -5.53
CA ASN A 33 3.88 9.95 -6.10
C ASN A 33 3.26 8.96 -7.10
N SER A 34 3.40 9.27 -8.38
CA SER A 34 2.76 8.56 -9.46
C SER A 34 3.46 8.89 -10.77
N HIS A 35 3.45 7.93 -11.67
CA HIS A 35 4.15 7.96 -12.93
C HIS A 35 3.19 7.57 -14.05
N GLU A 36 3.30 8.28 -15.17
CA GLU A 36 2.61 7.89 -16.38
C GLU A 36 3.26 6.61 -16.92
N GLN A 37 2.44 5.59 -17.20
CA GLN A 37 2.89 4.34 -17.78
C GLN A 37 1.97 3.97 -18.94
N SER A 38 2.58 3.76 -20.11
CA SER A 38 1.89 3.23 -21.28
C SER A 38 2.17 1.74 -21.43
N GLY A 39 1.17 0.98 -21.88
CA GLY A 39 1.27 -0.46 -22.07
C GLY A 39 1.06 -1.27 -20.79
N ASP A 40 1.62 -2.48 -20.77
CA ASP A 40 1.46 -3.42 -19.66
C ASP A 40 2.19 -2.94 -18.40
N LEU A 41 1.53 -3.08 -17.26
CA LEU A 41 2.11 -2.81 -15.95
C LEU A 41 3.01 -3.99 -15.51
N PRO A 42 4.12 -3.72 -14.83
CA PRO A 42 5.03 -4.76 -14.33
C PRO A 42 4.48 -5.39 -13.03
N GLU A 43 3.26 -5.93 -13.10
CA GLU A 43 2.48 -6.41 -11.95
C GLU A 43 3.24 -7.45 -11.12
N GLN A 44 3.89 -8.42 -11.78
CA GLN A 44 4.59 -9.51 -11.08
C GLN A 44 5.81 -9.02 -10.28
N SER A 45 6.67 -8.20 -10.91
CA SER A 45 7.83 -7.64 -10.21
C SER A 45 7.41 -6.68 -9.11
N TYR A 46 6.27 -6.01 -9.29
CA TYR A 46 5.72 -5.15 -8.25
C TYR A 46 5.16 -5.95 -7.07
N LEU A 47 4.46 -7.07 -7.30
CA LEU A 47 4.06 -8.00 -6.23
C LEU A 47 5.28 -8.51 -5.45
N GLN A 48 6.34 -8.91 -6.13
CA GLN A 48 7.59 -9.36 -5.49
C GLN A 48 8.23 -8.26 -4.63
N ALA A 49 8.20 -7.02 -5.10
CA ALA A 49 8.70 -5.88 -4.34
C ALA A 49 7.83 -5.62 -3.09
N LEU A 50 6.50 -5.67 -3.22
CA LEU A 50 5.58 -5.53 -2.09
C LEU A 50 5.75 -6.67 -1.06
N GLN A 51 5.98 -7.89 -1.53
CA GLN A 51 6.27 -9.03 -0.67
C GLN A 51 7.54 -8.80 0.15
N SER A 52 8.62 -8.39 -0.53
CA SER A 52 9.90 -8.12 0.11
C SER A 52 9.78 -7.00 1.15
N ASP A 53 9.04 -5.93 0.83
CA ASP A 53 8.80 -4.80 1.74
C ASP A 53 7.99 -5.23 2.98
N LEU A 54 6.97 -6.06 2.79
CA LEU A 54 6.19 -6.64 3.89
C LEU A 54 7.07 -7.53 4.78
N GLU A 55 7.87 -8.42 4.20
CA GLU A 55 8.78 -9.31 4.91
C GLU A 55 9.79 -8.55 5.79
N LEU A 56 10.36 -7.45 5.26
CA LEU A 56 11.24 -6.57 6.02
C LEU A 56 10.52 -5.86 7.18
N SER A 57 9.23 -5.61 7.03
CA SER A 57 8.40 -4.95 8.04
C SER A 57 7.91 -5.92 9.14
N LEU A 58 7.85 -7.23 8.87
CA LEU A 58 7.29 -8.24 9.79
C LEU A 58 7.83 -8.14 11.23
N PRO A 59 9.15 -7.97 11.50
CA PRO A 59 9.66 -7.87 12.87
C PRO A 59 9.04 -6.74 13.71
N LEU A 60 8.51 -5.70 13.07
CA LEU A 60 7.91 -4.54 13.71
C LEU A 60 6.40 -4.68 13.95
N ILE A 61 5.73 -5.57 13.20
CA ILE A 61 4.27 -5.66 13.17
C ILE A 61 3.72 -7.07 13.46
N TRP A 62 4.59 -8.07 13.61
CA TRP A 62 4.21 -9.47 13.79
C TRP A 62 3.19 -9.67 14.91
N GLY A 63 2.21 -10.55 14.69
CA GLY A 63 1.16 -10.87 15.66
C GLY A 63 0.07 -9.81 15.82
N ARG A 64 0.11 -8.72 15.05
CA ARG A 64 -0.94 -7.69 15.06
C ARG A 64 -1.91 -7.90 13.89
N PRO A 65 -3.23 -8.06 14.14
CA PRO A 65 -4.20 -8.25 13.07
C PRO A 65 -4.38 -6.95 12.26
N ILE A 66 -4.44 -7.08 10.94
CA ILE A 66 -4.78 -5.97 10.04
C ILE A 66 -6.30 -5.78 10.07
N VAL A 67 -6.76 -4.60 10.45
CA VAL A 67 -8.21 -4.29 10.56
C VAL A 67 -8.77 -3.60 9.33
N SER A 68 -7.90 -3.01 8.49
CA SER A 68 -8.29 -2.37 7.24
C SER A 68 -7.12 -2.33 6.25
N ILE A 69 -7.46 -2.39 4.96
CA ILE A 69 -6.49 -2.26 3.85
C ILE A 69 -6.99 -1.13 2.95
N PHE A 70 -6.11 -0.16 2.70
CA PHE A 70 -6.33 0.93 1.75
C PHE A 70 -5.39 0.74 0.57
N ILE A 71 -5.93 0.80 -0.64
CA ILE A 71 -5.15 0.74 -1.87
C ILE A 71 -5.36 2.05 -2.62
N GLY A 72 -4.28 2.80 -2.83
CA GLY A 72 -4.35 4.15 -3.40
C GLY A 72 -3.04 4.56 -4.07
N GLY A 73 -2.90 5.83 -4.42
CA GLY A 73 -1.73 6.35 -5.14
C GLY A 73 -2.16 6.94 -6.48
N GLY A 74 -1.58 6.45 -7.57
CA GLY A 74 -2.02 6.72 -8.93
C GLY A 74 -3.41 6.16 -9.20
N THR A 75 -3.52 5.14 -10.04
CA THR A 75 -4.81 4.56 -10.45
C THR A 75 -4.82 3.06 -10.17
N PRO A 76 -5.19 2.63 -8.95
CA PRO A 76 -5.26 1.20 -8.60
C PRO A 76 -6.06 0.35 -9.59
N SER A 77 -7.14 0.90 -10.15
CA SER A 77 -8.00 0.20 -11.12
C SER A 77 -7.30 -0.17 -12.44
N LEU A 78 -6.04 0.22 -12.66
CA LEU A 78 -5.24 -0.26 -13.79
C LEU A 78 -4.67 -1.66 -13.59
N LEU A 79 -4.52 -2.11 -12.35
CA LEU A 79 -4.01 -3.44 -12.04
C LEU A 79 -5.11 -4.48 -12.27
N ARG A 80 -4.72 -5.66 -12.78
CA ARG A 80 -5.65 -6.75 -13.07
C ARG A 80 -6.20 -7.36 -11.78
N GLY A 81 -7.38 -7.99 -11.88
CA GLY A 81 -7.97 -8.71 -10.74
C GLY A 81 -7.04 -9.79 -10.14
N GLN A 82 -6.22 -10.41 -10.98
CA GLN A 82 -5.23 -11.41 -10.55
C GLN A 82 -4.18 -10.82 -9.59
N PHE A 83 -3.71 -9.59 -9.85
CA PHE A 83 -2.80 -8.89 -8.94
C PHE A 83 -3.40 -8.78 -7.53
N TYR A 84 -4.67 -8.38 -7.43
CA TYR A 84 -5.35 -8.23 -6.14
C TYR A 84 -5.57 -9.56 -5.44
N HIS A 85 -5.86 -10.61 -6.19
CA HIS A 85 -5.97 -11.96 -5.63
C HIS A 85 -4.65 -12.40 -4.98
N GLU A 86 -3.52 -12.20 -5.66
CA GLU A 86 -2.20 -12.55 -5.14
C GLU A 86 -1.79 -11.66 -3.97
N LEU A 87 -1.97 -10.34 -4.08
CA LEU A 87 -1.71 -9.38 -3.01
C LEU A 87 -2.46 -9.76 -1.72
N LEU A 88 -3.76 -10.01 -1.81
CA LEU A 88 -4.58 -10.36 -0.65
C LEU A 88 -4.27 -11.75 -0.09
N SER A 89 -3.78 -12.68 -0.92
CA SER A 89 -3.34 -14.00 -0.47
C SER A 89 -2.02 -13.92 0.29
N MET A 90 -1.14 -12.99 -0.05
CA MET A 90 0.13 -12.73 0.64
C MET A 90 -0.05 -12.02 1.99
N ILE A 91 -1.08 -11.18 2.14
CA ILE A 91 -1.31 -10.37 3.36
C ILE A 91 -2.08 -11.14 4.46
N ARG A 92 -2.79 -12.20 4.09
CA ARG A 92 -3.57 -13.03 5.00
C ARG A 92 -2.69 -14.00 5.79
#